data_AF-A0A842XJM9-F1
#
_entry.id   AF-A0A842XJM9-F1
#
_cell.length_a   1.000
_cell.length_b   1.000
_cell.length_c   1.000
_cell.angle_alpha   90.00
_cell.angle_beta   90.00
_cell.angle_gamma   90.00
#
_symmetry.space_group_name_H-M   'P 1'
#
loop_
_entity.id
_entity.type
_entity.pdbx_description
1 polymer ?
#
loop_
_entity_poly.entity_id
_entity_poly.type
_entity_poly.pdbx_seq_one_letter_code
_entity_poly.pdbx_strand_id
1 'polypeptide(L)'
;MMWGMWGGGFMHGMGGMMGYGGWFMPLIPLAFLVLLVLGVYYLFKELTRTEPSRGERALELLKERYAKGEITREEYVKMKEELES
;
A
#
# COMPACT_ATOMS: atom_id res chain seq x y z
N MET A 1 12.52 45.10 -11.51
CA MET A 1 11.26 44.40 -11.16
C MET A 1 11.22 43.11 -11.97
N MET A 2 11.78 42.02 -11.41
CA MET A 2 11.98 40.72 -12.06
C MET A 2 10.99 39.69 -11.48
N TRP A 3 9.69 39.91 -11.70
CA TRP A 3 8.60 39.11 -11.11
C TRP A 3 7.73 38.43 -12.19
N GLY A 4 8.36 37.86 -13.22
CA GLY A 4 7.64 37.20 -14.33
C GLY A 4 8.14 35.81 -14.73
N MET A 5 9.14 35.25 -14.06
CA MET A 5 9.79 33.98 -14.45
C MET A 5 9.37 32.79 -13.58
N TRP A 6 8.13 32.79 -13.07
CA TRP A 6 7.56 31.70 -12.26
C TRP A 6 6.14 31.39 -12.73
N GLY A 7 6.03 30.97 -14.00
CA GLY A 7 4.75 30.54 -14.59
C GLY A 7 4.93 29.50 -15.71
N GLY A 8 6.08 28.85 -15.81
CA GLY A 8 6.37 27.81 -16.80
C GLY A 8 5.97 26.40 -16.36
N GLY A 9 5.02 26.28 -15.43
CA GLY A 9 4.43 25.01 -15.05
C GLY A 9 3.07 24.88 -15.71
N PHE A 10 2.76 23.71 -16.28
CA PHE A 10 1.42 23.30 -16.74
C PHE A 10 0.98 23.72 -18.15
N MET A 11 1.87 23.72 -19.15
CA MET A 11 1.42 23.43 -20.53
C MET A 11 1.35 21.91 -20.76
N HIS A 12 0.60 21.23 -19.90
CA HIS A 12 0.23 19.83 -20.04
C HIS A 12 -0.84 19.74 -21.14
N GLY A 13 -0.56 18.99 -22.21
CA GLY A 13 -1.59 18.54 -23.15
C GLY A 13 -1.85 19.46 -24.35
N MET A 14 -0.81 19.90 -25.06
CA MET A 14 -1.02 20.40 -26.43
C MET A 14 -1.30 19.21 -27.36
N GLY A 15 -2.60 18.92 -27.51
CA GLY A 15 -3.24 18.43 -28.72
C GLY A 15 -2.52 17.31 -29.46
N GLY A 16 -2.87 16.07 -29.11
CA GLY A 16 -2.58 14.87 -29.91
C GLY A 16 -2.79 15.15 -31.39
N MET A 17 -1.68 15.10 -32.12
CA MET A 17 -1.58 15.30 -33.54
C MET A 17 -2.46 14.29 -34.29
N MET A 18 -3.54 14.81 -34.88
CA MET A 18 -4.13 14.42 -36.16
C MET A 18 -3.94 12.98 -36.65
N GLY A 19 -5.01 12.18 -36.60
CA GLY A 19 -5.17 11.02 -37.49
C GLY A 19 -6.03 9.92 -36.90
N TYR A 20 -7.31 9.86 -37.30
CA TYR A 20 -8.22 8.68 -37.37
C TYR A 20 -8.17 7.56 -36.28
N GLY A 21 -7.54 7.79 -35.12
CA GLY A 21 -7.36 6.86 -34.00
C GLY A 21 -7.86 7.44 -32.66
N GLY A 22 -8.66 8.51 -32.72
CA GLY A 22 -9.08 9.29 -31.54
C GLY A 22 -10.00 8.56 -30.56
N TRP A 23 -10.65 7.47 -30.96
CA TRP A 23 -11.51 6.68 -30.07
C TRP A 23 -10.76 5.56 -29.33
N PHE A 24 -9.64 5.07 -29.88
CA PHE A 24 -8.81 4.03 -29.27
C PHE A 24 -7.60 4.59 -28.50
N MET A 25 -7.21 5.83 -28.79
CA MET A 25 -6.14 6.56 -28.09
C MET A 25 -6.30 6.69 -26.56
N PRO A 26 -7.50 6.90 -25.97
CA PRO A 26 -7.62 6.98 -24.50
C PRO A 26 -7.52 5.61 -23.81
N LEU A 27 -7.64 4.51 -24.54
CA LEU A 27 -7.59 3.16 -23.96
C LEU A 27 -6.18 2.76 -23.54
N ILE A 28 -5.14 3.26 -24.23
CA ILE A 28 -3.75 2.94 -23.91
C ILE A 28 -3.34 3.49 -22.53
N PRO A 29 -3.52 4.80 -22.22
CA PRO A 29 -3.21 5.31 -20.88
C PRO A 29 -4.14 4.73 -19.81
N LEU A 30 -5.40 4.42 -20.15
CA LEU A 30 -6.32 3.78 -19.21
C LEU A 30 -5.87 2.35 -18.87
N ALA A 31 -5.49 1.56 -19.88
CA ALA A 31 -4.95 0.21 -19.67
C ALA A 31 -3.65 0.24 -18.87
N PHE A 32 -2.78 1.22 -19.13
CA PHE A 32 -1.56 1.43 -18.36
C PHE A 32 -1.88 1.76 -16.89
N LEU A 33 -2.86 2.63 -16.63
CA LEU A 33 -3.29 2.96 -15.28
C LEU A 33 -3.89 1.75 -14.55
N VAL A 34 -4.72 0.96 -15.23
CA VAL A 34 -5.26 -0.29 -14.67
C VAL A 34 -4.13 -1.28 -14.35
N LEU A 35 -3.16 -1.46 -15.26
CA LEU A 35 -2.00 -2.31 -15.02
C LEU A 35 -1.16 -1.82 -13.85
N LEU A 36 -0.99 -0.50 -13.70
CA LEU A 36 -0.24 0.11 -12.61
C LEU A 36 -0.94 -0.14 -11.26
N VAL A 37 -2.26 0.08 -11.20
CA VAL A 37 -3.06 -0.20 -10.00
C VAL A 37 -3.02 -1.69 -9.66
N LEU A 38 -3.16 -2.58 -10.65
CA LEU A 38 -3.06 -4.02 -10.44
C LEU A 38 -1.66 -4.42 -9.96
N GLY A 39 -0.59 -3.90 -10.57
CA GLY A 39 0.78 -4.18 -10.18
C GLY A 39 1.05 -3.79 -8.73
N VAL A 40 0.61 -2.60 -8.32
CA VAL A 40 0.69 -2.13 -6.93
C VAL A 40 -0.17 -3.03 -6.02
N TYR A 41 -1.41 -3.32 -6.41
CA TYR A 41 -2.30 -4.19 -5.63
C TYR A 41 -1.70 -5.59 -5.40
N TYR A 42 -1.15 -6.22 -6.44
CA TYR A 42 -0.51 -7.53 -6.30
C TYR A 42 0.76 -7.47 -5.46
N LEU A 43 1.56 -6.42 -5.58
CA LEU A 43 2.72 -6.21 -4.72
C LEU A 43 2.30 -6.11 -3.25
N PHE A 44 1.31 -5.27 -2.93
CA PHE A 44 0.79 -5.15 -1.57
C PHE A 44 0.07 -6.41 -1.09
N LYS A 45 -0.63 -7.13 -1.97
CA LYS A 45 -1.29 -8.40 -1.65
C LYS A 45 -0.27 -9.48 -1.27
N GLU A 46 0.87 -9.53 -1.95
CA GLU A 46 1.93 -10.48 -1.61
C GLU A 46 2.63 -10.07 -0.30
N LEU A 47 2.85 -8.76 -0.08
CA LEU A 47 3.37 -8.26 1.20
C LEU A 47 2.39 -8.46 2.37
N THR A 48 1.08 -8.34 2.16
CA THR A 48 0.06 -8.62 3.19
C THR A 48 -0.29 -10.11 3.32
N ARG A 49 0.13 -10.93 2.34
CA ARG A 49 0.28 -12.39 2.47
C ARG A 49 1.60 -12.81 3.09
N THR A 50 2.41 -11.87 3.58
CA THR A 50 3.37 -12.21 4.63
C THR A 50 2.52 -12.67 5.79
N GLU A 51 2.38 -13.99 5.93
CA GLU A 51 1.85 -14.60 7.13
C GLU A 51 2.46 -13.82 8.30
N PRO A 52 1.66 -13.25 9.21
CA PRO A 52 2.20 -12.56 10.36
C PRO A 52 3.27 -13.46 10.92
N SER A 53 4.46 -12.90 11.12
CA SER A 53 5.62 -13.68 11.52
C SER A 53 5.21 -14.57 12.69
N ARG A 54 5.82 -15.75 12.84
CA ARG A 54 5.40 -16.68 13.90
C ARG A 54 5.31 -15.99 15.28
N GLY A 55 6.13 -14.96 15.50
CA GLY A 55 6.07 -14.04 16.63
C GLY A 55 4.79 -13.19 16.68
N GLU A 56 4.41 -12.48 15.61
CA GLU A 56 3.16 -11.70 15.56
C GLU A 56 1.91 -12.55 15.80
N ARG A 57 1.84 -13.76 15.23
CA ARG A 57 0.74 -14.70 15.52
C ARG A 57 0.71 -15.15 16.98
N ALA A 58 1.88 -15.44 17.55
CA ALA A 58 1.98 -15.83 18.96
C ALA A 58 1.56 -14.69 19.88
N LEU A 59 1.94 -13.45 19.56
CA LEU A 59 1.55 -12.25 20.30
C LEU A 59 0.05 -11.96 20.21
N GLU A 60 -0.56 -12.06 19.02
CA GLU A 60 -2.02 -11.93 18.86
C GLU A 60 -2.78 -12.97 19.69
N LEU A 61 -2.34 -14.23 19.65
CA LEU A 61 -2.93 -15.32 20.43
C LEU A 61 -2.79 -15.07 21.93
N LEU A 62 -1.64 -14.56 22.38
CA LEU A 62 -1.39 -14.20 23.78
C LEU A 62 -2.36 -13.12 24.26
N LYS A 63 -2.55 -12.09 23.43
CA LYS A 63 -3.45 -10.97 23.71
C LYS A 63 -4.90 -11.44 23.79
N GLU A 64 -5.30 -12.35 22.91
CA GLU A 64 -6.64 -12.93 22.93
C GLU A 64 -6.91 -13.71 24.23
N ARG A 65 -5.96 -14.52 24.69
CA ARG A 65 -6.09 -15.28 25.96
C ARG A 65 -6.12 -14.38 27.19
N TYR A 66 -5.33 -13.30 27.18
CA TYR A 66 -5.38 -12.29 28.24
C TYR A 66 -6.75 -11.59 28.28
N ALA A 67 -7.30 -11.23 27.12
CA ALA A 67 -8.63 -10.62 27.03
C ALA A 67 -9.76 -11.58 27.47
N LYS A 68 -9.59 -12.88 27.22
CA LYS A 68 -10.49 -13.93 27.74
C LYS A 68 -10.34 -14.17 29.25
N GLY A 69 -9.28 -13.64 29.87
CA GLY A 69 -8.96 -13.89 31.27
C GLY A 69 -8.42 -15.31 31.54
N GLU A 70 -7.98 -16.02 30.50
CA GLU A 70 -7.39 -17.37 30.62
C GLU A 70 -5.97 -17.32 31.20
N ILE A 71 -5.29 -16.17 31.06
CA ILE A 71 -3.94 -15.93 31.59
C ILE A 71 -3.92 -14.65 32.40
N THR A 72 -3.07 -14.64 33.43
CA THR A 72 -2.85 -13.48 34.29
C THR A 72 -1.94 -12.44 33.62
N ARG A 73 -1.92 -11.23 34.17
CA ARG A 73 -1.06 -10.15 33.66
C ARG A 73 0.42 -10.52 33.76
N GLU A 74 0.80 -11.20 34.83
CA GLU A 74 2.17 -11.65 35.09
C GLU A 74 2.63 -12.66 34.04
N GLU A 75 1.77 -13.63 33.71
CA GLU A 75 2.03 -14.62 32.67
C GLU A 75 2.10 -13.98 31.27
N TYR A 76 1.21 -13.03 30.98
CA TYR A 76 1.23 -12.28 29.72
C TYR A 76 2.55 -11.51 29.52
N VAL A 77 3.04 -10.83 30.56
CA VAL A 77 4.28 -10.05 30.48
C VAL A 77 5.50 -10.94 30.24
N LYS A 78 5.63 -12.06 30.97
CA LYS A 78 6.74 -13.01 30.78
C LYS A 78 6.78 -13.58 29.35
N MET A 79 5.64 -14.06 28.87
CA MET A 79 5.58 -14.66 27.52
C MET A 79 5.78 -13.62 26.42
N LYS A 80 5.37 -12.36 26.65
CA LYS A 80 5.64 -11.26 25.71
C LYS A 80 7.13 -10.97 25.60
N GLU A 81 7.85 -10.90 26.73
CA GLU A 81 9.31 -10.69 26.76
C GLU A 81 10.07 -11.84 26.09
N GLU A 82 9.63 -13.09 26.28
CA GLU A 82 10.23 -14.26 25.61
C GLU A 82 10.02 -14.27 24.09
N LEU A 83 8.90 -13.72 23.60
CA LEU A 83 8.57 -13.66 22.17
C LEU A 83 9.16 -12.45 21.44
N GLU A 84 9.51 -11.39 22.17
CA GLU A 84 10.19 -10.20 21.64
C GLU A 84 11.73 -10.31 21.67
N SER A 85 12.29 -11.37 22.28
CA SER A 85 13.73 -11.70 22.32
C SER A 85 14.19 -12.57 21.16
#